data_AF-A0A4Q9LSF6-F1
#
_entry.id   AF-A0A4Q9LSF6-F1
#
_cell.length_a   1.000
_cell.length_b   1.000
_cell.length_c   1.000
_cell.angle_alpha   90.00
_cell.angle_beta   90.00
_cell.angle_gamma   90.00
#
_symmetry.space_group_name_H-M   'P 1'
#
loop_
_entity.id
_entity.type
_entity.pdbx_description
1 polymer ?
#
loop_
_entity_poly.entity_id
_entity_poly.type
_entity_poly.pdbx_seq_one_letter_code
_entity_poly.pdbx_strand_id
1 'polypeptide(L)'
;MEQEDISTLCYKLITQKERTLLLRKICKILDTSPNNCQTFWKYQHVPLILLDEIVRTYYTLNTQKFTSEECSRICTVLNIMQRILYCKDIRNSMFETHMPFYLYPFLNLSDNTQKYECLRIASLGVIGSLLQDDSEVAVNYLKNTELIPLTLRIMDIGSEVSKVVATHIFLKII
;
A
#
# COMPACT_ATOMS: atom_id res chain seq x y z
N MET A 1 5.60 9.94 29.50
CA MET A 1 5.94 9.10 28.33
C MET A 1 6.18 10.04 27.17
N GLU A 2 7.42 10.23 26.77
CA GLU A 2 7.76 11.08 25.63
C GLU A 2 7.10 10.52 24.36
N GLN A 3 6.31 11.33 23.66
CA GLN A 3 5.86 11.00 22.32
C GLN A 3 7.12 10.96 21.42
N GLU A 4 7.56 9.77 21.01
CA GLU A 4 8.62 9.63 20.01
C GLU A 4 8.21 10.39 18.75
N ASP A 5 8.99 11.43 18.40
CA ASP A 5 8.78 12.23 17.19
C ASP A 5 8.90 11.36 15.93
N ILE A 6 8.07 11.63 14.92
CA ILE A 6 8.03 10.90 13.65
C ILE A 6 9.42 10.92 12.97
N SER A 7 10.16 12.02 13.11
CA SER A 7 11.51 12.18 12.58
C SER A 7 12.50 11.16 13.17
N THR A 8 12.37 10.88 14.47
CA THR A 8 13.22 9.89 15.17
C THR A 8 12.90 8.48 14.69
N LEU A 9 11.62 8.18 14.45
CA LEU A 9 11.21 6.88 13.90
C LEU A 9 11.65 6.70 12.44
N CYS A 10 11.61 7.76 11.62
CA CYS A 10 12.12 7.73 10.26
C CYS A 10 13.63 7.46 10.24
N TYR A 11 14.40 8.13 11.12
CA TYR A 11 15.83 7.86 11.27
C TYR A 11 16.11 6.40 11.67
N LYS A 12 15.34 5.87 12.62
CA LYS A 12 15.45 4.45 13.03
C LYS A 12 15.08 3.50 11.88
N LEU A 13 14.08 3.85 11.05
CA LEU A 13 13.67 3.04 9.91
C LEU A 13 14.81 2.87 8.88
N ILE A 14 15.61 3.92 8.68
CA ILE A 14 16.77 3.90 7.77
C ILE A 14 17.92 3.06 8.36
N THR A 15 18.21 3.23 9.64
CA THR A 15 19.40 2.67 10.28
C THR A 15 19.24 1.23 10.80
N GLN A 16 18.03 0.82 11.17
CA GLN A 16 17.80 -0.50 11.76
C GLN A 16 17.49 -1.58 10.71
N LYS A 17 17.97 -2.80 10.98
CA LYS A 17 17.69 -3.99 10.15
C LYS A 17 16.30 -4.55 10.41
N GLU A 18 15.82 -4.50 11.65
CA GLU A 18 14.53 -5.05 12.03
C GLU A 18 13.45 -3.95 12.03
N ARG A 19 12.66 -3.91 10.95
CA ARG A 19 11.73 -2.80 10.69
C ARG A 19 10.28 -3.10 11.07
N THR A 20 9.93 -4.36 11.35
CA THR A 20 8.53 -4.78 11.57
C THR A 20 7.85 -4.00 12.71
N LEU A 21 8.52 -3.88 13.87
CA LEU A 21 7.98 -3.14 15.02
C LEU A 21 7.95 -1.63 14.75
N LEU A 22 8.95 -1.08 14.08
CA LEU A 22 9.01 0.33 13.71
C LEU A 22 7.87 0.71 12.75
N LEU A 23 7.65 -0.08 11.71
CA LEU A 23 6.55 0.13 10.75
C LEU A 23 5.19 0.14 11.45
N ARG A 24 4.96 -0.78 12.40
CA ARG A 24 3.72 -0.79 13.19
C ARG A 24 3.57 0.46 14.06
N LYS A 25 4.65 0.95 14.68
CA LYS A 25 4.63 2.20 15.44
C LYS A 25 4.33 3.41 14.55
N ILE A 26 4.99 3.49 13.40
CA ILE A 26 4.80 4.55 12.40
C ILE A 26 3.35 4.56 11.92
N CYS A 27 2.79 3.40 11.55
CA CYS A 27 1.40 3.29 11.11
C CYS A 27 0.43 3.88 12.16
N LYS A 28 0.60 3.55 13.44
CA LYS A 28 -0.24 4.09 14.54
C LYS A 28 -0.12 5.61 14.69
N ILE A 29 1.08 6.16 14.51
CA ILE A 29 1.29 7.62 14.61
C ILE A 29 0.65 8.33 13.42
N LEU A 30 0.77 7.77 12.21
CA LEU A 30 0.13 8.31 11.02
C LEU A 30 -1.42 8.25 11.12
N ASP A 31 -1.97 7.21 11.77
CA ASP A 31 -3.41 7.12 12.06
C ASP A 31 -3.88 8.24 13.01
N THR A 32 -3.06 8.59 14.00
CA THR A 32 -3.45 9.54 15.06
C THR A 32 -3.15 10.99 14.69
N SER A 33 -2.22 11.22 13.76
CA SER A 33 -1.68 12.55 13.47
C SER A 33 -1.46 12.75 11.96
N PRO A 34 -2.50 13.17 11.21
CA PRO A 34 -2.42 13.39 9.77
C PRO A 34 -1.33 14.39 9.34
N ASN A 35 -1.00 15.36 10.20
CA ASN A 35 0.07 16.33 9.96
C ASN A 35 1.44 15.67 9.75
N ASN A 36 1.64 14.46 10.29
CA ASN A 36 2.90 13.73 10.16
C ASN A 36 3.03 13.02 8.81
N CYS A 37 1.96 12.86 8.02
CA CYS A 37 2.01 12.16 6.73
C CYS A 37 2.95 12.86 5.75
N GLN A 38 2.88 14.19 5.65
CA GLN A 38 3.72 14.95 4.73
C GLN A 38 5.18 14.97 5.19
N THR A 39 5.42 15.11 6.50
CA THR A 39 6.76 15.03 7.11
C THR A 39 7.38 13.65 6.88
N PHE A 40 6.61 12.58 7.08
CA PHE A 40 7.04 11.20 6.87
C PHE A 40 7.40 10.94 5.41
N TRP A 41 6.55 11.33 4.45
CA TRP A 41 6.81 11.10 3.03
C TRP A 41 8.00 11.90 2.50
N LYS A 42 8.15 13.14 2.94
CA LYS A 42 9.28 14.01 2.55
C LYS A 42 10.59 13.65 3.27
N TYR A 43 10.54 12.83 4.31
CA TYR A 43 11.74 12.41 5.02
C TYR A 43 12.63 11.58 4.10
N GLN A 44 13.93 11.88 4.11
CA GLN A 44 14.90 11.34 3.16
C GLN A 44 14.86 9.80 3.13
N HIS A 45 14.85 9.22 1.93
CA HIS A 45 14.82 7.78 1.65
C HIS A 45 13.56 7.01 2.08
N VAL A 46 12.59 7.61 2.78
CA VAL A 46 11.38 6.89 3.22
C VAL A 46 10.60 6.29 2.03
N PRO A 47 10.31 7.03 0.94
CA PRO A 47 9.63 6.44 -0.22
C PRO A 47 10.39 5.25 -0.82
N LEU A 48 11.72 5.32 -0.88
CA LEU A 48 12.57 4.23 -1.38
C LEU A 48 12.55 3.01 -0.45
N ILE A 49 12.53 3.23 0.86
CA ILE A 49 12.45 2.13 1.84
C ILE A 49 11.10 1.42 1.71
N LEU A 50 9.98 2.14 1.61
CA LEU A 50 8.67 1.52 1.43
C LEU A 50 8.62 0.68 0.14
N LEU A 51 9.21 1.19 -0.94
CA LEU A 51 9.32 0.48 -2.20
C LEU A 51 10.21 -0.77 -2.09
N ASP A 52 11.37 -0.66 -1.43
CA ASP A 52 12.28 -1.78 -1.16
C ASP A 52 11.59 -2.88 -0.36
N GLU A 53 10.77 -2.52 0.65
CA GLU A 53 9.99 -3.50 1.41
C GLU A 53 8.99 -4.26 0.52
N ILE A 54 8.33 -3.58 -0.43
CA ILE A 54 7.41 -4.21 -1.40
C ILE A 54 8.17 -5.13 -2.35
N VAL A 55 9.23 -4.62 -2.98
CA VAL A 55 9.98 -5.34 -4.03
C VAL A 55 10.69 -6.57 -3.45
N ARG A 56 11.21 -6.50 -2.23
CA ARG A 56 11.84 -7.65 -1.56
C ARG A 56 10.90 -8.83 -1.42
N THR A 57 9.60 -8.59 -1.22
CA THR A 57 8.63 -9.67 -1.08
C THR A 57 8.37 -10.39 -2.40
N TYR A 58 8.68 -9.81 -3.56
CA TYR A 58 8.53 -10.52 -4.83
C TYR A 58 9.39 -11.78 -4.94
N TYR A 59 10.53 -11.84 -4.23
CA TYR A 59 11.41 -13.02 -4.22
C TYR A 59 10.80 -14.21 -3.48
N THR A 60 9.90 -13.97 -2.54
CA THR A 60 9.23 -15.01 -1.75
C THR A 60 7.78 -15.20 -2.14
N LEU A 61 7.15 -14.21 -2.80
CA LEU A 61 5.78 -14.24 -3.29
C LEU A 61 5.53 -15.48 -4.16
N ASN A 62 4.39 -16.15 -3.96
CA ASN A 62 4.03 -17.40 -4.63
C ASN A 62 4.99 -18.58 -4.37
N THR A 63 5.83 -18.52 -3.34
CA THR A 63 6.67 -19.64 -2.91
C THR A 63 6.27 -20.15 -1.53
N GLN A 64 6.69 -21.37 -1.17
CA GLN A 64 6.51 -21.91 0.18
C GLN A 64 7.26 -21.10 1.26
N LYS A 65 8.15 -20.19 0.87
CA LYS A 65 8.91 -19.32 1.79
C LYS A 65 8.09 -18.11 2.26
N PHE A 66 6.95 -17.80 1.65
CA PHE A 66 6.12 -16.67 2.05
C PHE A 66 5.37 -16.95 3.36
N THR A 67 5.84 -16.32 4.44
CA THR A 67 5.32 -16.55 5.80
C THR A 67 4.16 -15.62 6.15
N SER A 68 3.38 -15.98 7.18
CA SER A 68 2.33 -15.09 7.70
C SER A 68 2.90 -13.82 8.32
N GLU A 69 4.11 -13.89 8.87
CA GLU A 69 4.82 -12.73 9.42
C GLU A 69 5.23 -11.76 8.31
N GLU A 70 5.77 -12.27 7.20
CA GLU A 70 6.10 -11.45 6.04
C GLU A 70 4.85 -10.77 5.47
N CYS A 71 3.75 -11.52 5.33
CA CYS A 71 2.46 -10.96 4.94
C CYS A 71 2.01 -9.83 5.87
N SER A 72 2.04 -10.03 7.19
CA SER A 72 1.66 -8.99 8.17
C SER A 72 2.52 -7.73 8.05
N ARG A 73 3.83 -7.92 7.83
CA ARG A 73 4.79 -6.82 7.66
C ARG A 73 4.49 -6.02 6.39
N ILE A 74 4.28 -6.67 5.25
CA ILE A 74 3.94 -5.97 4.00
C ILE A 74 2.56 -5.33 4.06
N CYS A 75 1.56 -5.98 4.65
CA CYS A 75 0.27 -5.33 4.89
C CYS A 75 0.41 -4.07 5.74
N THR A 76 1.34 -4.04 6.71
CA THR A 76 1.64 -2.82 7.47
C THR A 76 2.23 -1.72 6.58
N VAL A 77 3.13 -2.07 5.66
CA VAL A 77 3.68 -1.13 4.66
C VAL A 77 2.57 -0.58 3.76
N LEU A 78 1.71 -1.44 3.24
CA LEU A 78 0.57 -1.04 2.41
C LEU A 78 -0.41 -0.16 3.17
N ASN A 79 -0.68 -0.45 4.45
CA ASN A 79 -1.51 0.41 5.30
C ASN A 79 -0.87 1.80 5.48
N ILE A 80 0.45 1.88 5.75
CA ILE A 80 1.17 3.15 5.81
C ILE A 80 0.98 3.93 4.51
N MET A 81 1.21 3.27 3.36
CA MET A 81 0.99 3.88 2.04
C MET A 81 -0.44 4.36 1.89
N GLN A 82 -1.44 3.56 2.26
CA GLN A 82 -2.85 3.96 2.22
C GLN A 82 -3.12 5.21 3.07
N ARG A 83 -2.51 5.33 4.26
CA ARG A 83 -2.70 6.46 5.16
C ARG A 83 -2.08 7.75 4.63
N ILE A 84 -0.88 7.69 4.06
CA ILE A 84 -0.25 8.92 3.54
C ILE A 84 -0.99 9.48 2.32
N LEU A 85 -1.74 8.65 1.59
CA LEU A 85 -2.55 9.08 0.44
C LEU A 85 -3.75 9.97 0.81
N TYR A 86 -4.10 10.12 2.09
CA TYR A 86 -5.06 11.15 2.51
C TYR A 86 -4.53 12.58 2.23
N CYS A 87 -3.21 12.76 2.10
CA CYS A 87 -2.61 14.02 1.67
C CYS A 87 -2.58 14.10 0.13
N LYS A 88 -3.23 15.11 -0.45
CA LYS A 88 -3.32 15.28 -1.92
C LYS A 88 -1.96 15.38 -2.61
N ASP A 89 -1.02 16.12 -2.02
CA ASP A 89 0.35 16.26 -2.55
C ASP A 89 1.07 14.92 -2.73
N ILE A 90 0.85 13.98 -1.79
CA ILE A 90 1.47 12.66 -1.82
C ILE A 90 0.86 11.81 -2.93
N ARG A 91 -0.46 11.92 -3.17
CA ARG A 91 -1.12 11.23 -4.29
C ARG A 91 -0.52 11.62 -5.64
N ASN A 92 -0.28 12.91 -5.86
CA ASN A 92 0.35 13.37 -7.11
C ASN A 92 1.76 12.79 -7.27
N SER A 93 2.57 12.86 -6.20
CA SER A 93 3.91 12.27 -6.17
C SER A 93 3.91 10.76 -6.47
N MET A 94 2.89 10.02 -6.04
CA MET A 94 2.74 8.59 -6.30
C MET A 94 2.45 8.28 -7.78
N PHE A 95 1.68 9.13 -8.46
CA PHE A 95 1.44 8.99 -9.90
C PHE A 95 2.70 9.35 -10.71
N GLU A 96 3.38 10.43 -10.35
CA GLU A 96 4.64 10.86 -11.01
C GLU A 96 5.75 9.82 -10.89
N THR A 97 5.80 9.10 -9.77
CA THR A 97 6.81 8.05 -9.52
C THR A 97 6.36 6.66 -9.95
N HIS A 98 5.17 6.53 -10.54
CA HIS A 98 4.63 5.25 -11.00
C HIS A 98 4.54 4.16 -9.92
N MET A 99 4.54 4.54 -8.63
CA MET A 99 4.48 3.59 -7.50
C MET A 99 3.28 2.63 -7.51
N PRO A 100 2.07 2.99 -8.00
CA PRO A 100 0.94 2.07 -8.00
C PRO A 100 1.18 0.76 -8.75
N PHE A 101 2.07 0.73 -9.77
CA PHE A 101 2.37 -0.50 -10.52
C PHE A 101 3.04 -1.58 -9.68
N TYR A 102 3.78 -1.19 -8.63
CA TYR A 102 4.41 -2.14 -7.71
C TYR A 102 3.38 -2.91 -6.86
N LEU A 103 2.11 -2.53 -6.90
CA LEU A 103 1.04 -3.27 -6.22
C LEU A 103 0.41 -4.35 -7.10
N TYR A 104 0.64 -4.32 -8.42
CA TYR A 104 -0.04 -5.20 -9.36
C TYR A 104 0.31 -6.68 -9.18
N PRO A 105 1.57 -7.06 -8.85
CA PRO A 105 1.88 -8.44 -8.50
C PRO A 105 1.03 -8.99 -7.34
N PHE A 106 0.67 -8.13 -6.38
CA PHE A 106 -0.19 -8.52 -5.26
C PHE A 106 -1.67 -8.63 -5.68
N LEU A 107 -2.12 -7.78 -6.60
CA LEU A 107 -3.48 -7.84 -7.14
C LEU A 107 -3.70 -9.05 -8.07
N ASN A 108 -2.65 -9.51 -8.76
CA ASN A 108 -2.71 -10.62 -9.71
C ASN A 108 -2.55 -12.01 -9.06
N LEU A 109 -2.47 -12.10 -7.72
CA LEU A 109 -2.39 -13.37 -7.02
C LEU A 109 -3.61 -14.23 -7.33
N SER A 110 -3.39 -15.52 -7.63
CA SER A 110 -4.45 -16.49 -7.92
C SER A 110 -4.88 -17.30 -6.69
N ASP A 111 -4.00 -17.42 -5.70
CA ASP A 111 -4.24 -18.21 -4.49
C ASP A 111 -5.11 -17.41 -3.49
N ASN A 112 -6.13 -18.07 -2.96
CA ASN A 112 -7.12 -17.52 -2.03
C ASN A 112 -6.84 -17.89 -0.57
N THR A 113 -5.64 -18.38 -0.24
CA THR A 113 -5.25 -18.51 1.17
C THR A 113 -5.36 -17.15 1.89
N GLN A 114 -5.65 -17.21 3.19
CA GLN A 114 -5.90 -16.02 4.01
C GLN A 114 -4.79 -14.96 3.89
N LYS A 115 -3.52 -15.38 3.76
CA LYS A 115 -2.38 -14.46 3.61
C LYS A 115 -2.47 -13.63 2.33
N TYR A 116 -2.74 -14.29 1.19
CA TYR A 116 -2.83 -13.61 -0.10
C TYR A 116 -4.11 -12.79 -0.24
N GLU A 117 -5.21 -13.23 0.37
CA GLU A 117 -6.41 -12.41 0.54
C GLU A 117 -6.14 -11.13 1.31
N CYS A 118 -5.46 -11.21 2.47
CA CYS A 118 -5.08 -10.03 3.23
C CYS A 118 -4.20 -9.06 2.41
N LEU A 119 -3.25 -9.61 1.65
CA LEU A 119 -2.36 -8.80 0.82
C LEU A 119 -3.10 -8.13 -0.35
N ARG A 120 -4.04 -8.84 -1.00
CA ARG A 120 -4.92 -8.28 -2.03
C ARG A 120 -5.79 -7.16 -1.48
N ILE A 121 -6.46 -7.38 -0.34
CA ILE A 121 -7.32 -6.36 0.29
C ILE A 121 -6.52 -5.11 0.66
N ALA A 122 -5.34 -5.27 1.26
CA ALA A 122 -4.47 -4.13 1.60
C ALA A 122 -4.03 -3.36 0.34
N SER A 123 -3.68 -4.08 -0.73
CA SER A 123 -3.27 -3.47 -2.00
C SER A 123 -4.43 -2.71 -2.67
N LEU A 124 -5.62 -3.30 -2.70
CA LEU A 124 -6.84 -2.63 -3.16
C LEU A 124 -7.16 -1.39 -2.31
N GLY A 125 -6.90 -1.43 -1.01
CA GLY A 125 -7.05 -0.27 -0.13
C GLY A 125 -6.20 0.93 -0.57
N VAL A 126 -4.95 0.69 -0.96
CA VAL A 126 -4.07 1.74 -1.50
C VAL A 126 -4.61 2.29 -2.81
N ILE A 127 -5.03 1.42 -3.74
CA ILE A 127 -5.64 1.84 -5.02
C ILE A 127 -6.92 2.64 -4.80
N GLY A 128 -7.79 2.21 -3.89
CA GLY A 128 -9.00 2.92 -3.51
C GLY A 128 -8.71 4.31 -2.94
N SER A 129 -7.66 4.44 -2.12
CA SER A 129 -7.21 5.76 -1.62
C SER A 129 -6.67 6.68 -2.71
N LEU A 130 -6.03 6.14 -3.75
CA LEU A 130 -5.61 6.95 -4.91
C LEU A 130 -6.81 7.55 -5.66
N LEU A 131 -7.92 6.82 -5.72
CA LEU A 131 -9.18 7.22 -6.37
C LEU A 131 -10.12 8.02 -5.44
N GLN A 132 -9.67 8.46 -4.26
CA GLN A 132 -10.46 9.36 -3.43
C GLN A 132 -10.66 10.73 -4.11
N ASP A 133 -11.69 11.47 -3.68
CA ASP A 133 -12.07 12.79 -4.20
C ASP A 133 -12.39 12.86 -5.70
N ASP A 134 -12.68 11.73 -6.33
CA ASP A 134 -13.07 11.63 -7.75
C ASP A 134 -12.13 12.40 -8.70
N SER A 135 -10.82 12.30 -8.40
CA SER A 135 -9.77 12.95 -9.20
C SER A 135 -9.74 12.38 -10.62
N GLU A 136 -10.12 13.19 -11.61
CA GLU A 136 -10.04 12.82 -13.03
C GLU A 136 -8.62 12.41 -13.45
N VAL A 137 -7.58 13.03 -12.85
CA VAL A 137 -6.19 12.67 -13.11
C VAL A 137 -5.90 11.24 -12.66
N ALA A 138 -6.38 10.85 -11.48
CA ALA A 138 -6.21 9.50 -10.95
C ALA A 138 -6.97 8.48 -11.80
N VAL A 139 -8.21 8.80 -12.18
CA VAL A 139 -9.04 7.95 -13.04
C VAL A 139 -8.38 7.76 -14.41
N ASN A 140 -7.99 8.85 -15.09
CA ASN A 140 -7.35 8.78 -16.39
C ASN A 140 -6.00 8.05 -16.35
N TYR A 141 -5.21 8.26 -15.29
CA TYR A 141 -3.97 7.52 -15.10
C TYR A 141 -4.25 6.01 -15.01
N LEU A 142 -5.14 5.60 -14.09
CA LEU A 142 -5.40 4.19 -13.82
C LEU A 142 -6.19 3.49 -14.94
N LYS A 143 -7.04 4.21 -15.67
CA LYS A 143 -7.78 3.68 -16.83
C LYS A 143 -6.87 3.19 -17.95
N ASN A 144 -5.72 3.83 -18.12
CA ASN A 144 -4.72 3.48 -19.14
C ASN A 144 -3.75 2.38 -18.68
N THR A 145 -4.09 1.63 -17.63
CA THR A 145 -3.27 0.55 -17.06
C THR A 145 -4.03 -0.77 -17.03
N GLU A 146 -3.36 -1.85 -16.61
CA GLU A 146 -3.99 -3.16 -16.41
C GLU A 146 -4.90 -3.26 -15.18
N LEU A 147 -5.22 -2.14 -14.49
CA LEU A 147 -6.05 -2.19 -13.30
C LEU A 147 -7.46 -2.73 -13.56
N ILE A 148 -8.08 -2.40 -14.69
CA ILE A 148 -9.45 -2.87 -15.02
C ILE A 148 -9.50 -4.40 -15.14
N PRO A 149 -8.64 -5.07 -15.94
CA PRO A 149 -8.57 -6.53 -15.93
C PRO A 149 -8.30 -7.13 -14.55
N LEU A 150 -7.43 -6.50 -13.74
CA LEU A 150 -7.09 -6.99 -12.40
C LEU A 150 -8.29 -6.93 -11.45
N THR A 151 -9.07 -5.84 -11.46
CA THR A 151 -10.26 -5.72 -10.59
C THR A 151 -11.35 -6.70 -11.01
N LEU A 152 -11.58 -6.90 -12.31
CA LEU A 152 -12.52 -7.90 -12.82
C LEU A 152 -12.15 -9.31 -12.38
N ARG A 153 -10.85 -9.66 -12.46
CA ARG A 153 -10.35 -10.94 -11.97
C ARG A 153 -10.63 -11.11 -10.47
N ILE A 154 -10.34 -10.11 -9.65
CA ILE A 154 -10.59 -10.17 -8.20
C ILE A 154 -12.09 -10.29 -7.89
N MET A 155 -12.95 -9.60 -8.64
CA MET A 155 -14.41 -9.73 -8.52
C MET A 155 -14.90 -11.17 -8.78
N ASP A 156 -14.23 -11.90 -9.68
CA ASP A 156 -14.56 -13.28 -9.99
C ASP A 156 -14.10 -14.24 -8.87
N ILE A 157 -12.80 -14.20 -8.50
CA ILE A 157 -12.18 -15.25 -7.67
C ILE A 157 -11.92 -14.87 -6.21
N GLY A 158 -11.99 -13.59 -5.83
CA GLY A 158 -11.57 -13.12 -4.51
C GLY A 158 -12.57 -13.41 -3.38
N SER A 159 -12.18 -13.15 -2.14
CA SER A 159 -13.10 -13.13 -0.99
C SER A 159 -14.19 -12.05 -1.13
N GLU A 160 -15.34 -12.22 -0.45
CA GLU A 160 -16.44 -11.23 -0.43
C GLU A 160 -15.96 -9.80 -0.21
N VAL A 161 -15.05 -9.59 0.75
CA VAL A 161 -14.48 -8.26 1.04
C VAL A 161 -13.69 -7.73 -0.15
N SER A 162 -12.80 -8.54 -0.74
CA SER A 162 -12.01 -8.14 -1.90
C SER A 162 -12.87 -7.85 -3.12
N LYS A 163 -13.96 -8.63 -3.35
CA LYS A 163 -14.92 -8.42 -4.43
C LYS A 163 -15.63 -7.08 -4.30
N VAL A 164 -16.10 -6.75 -3.10
CA VAL A 164 -16.76 -5.46 -2.83
C VAL A 164 -15.82 -4.29 -3.11
N VAL A 165 -14.58 -4.35 -2.61
CA VAL A 165 -13.60 -3.28 -2.83
C VAL A 165 -13.19 -3.17 -4.30
N ALA A 166 -12.94 -4.30 -4.98
CA ALA A 166 -12.61 -4.32 -6.40
C ALA A 166 -13.75 -3.78 -7.27
N THR A 167 -15.00 -4.12 -6.94
CA THR A 167 -16.19 -3.58 -7.61
C THR A 167 -16.28 -2.06 -7.46
N HIS A 168 -16.05 -1.55 -6.24
CA HIS A 168 -16.05 -0.11 -6.00
C HIS A 168 -14.97 0.62 -6.82
N ILE A 169 -13.76 0.06 -6.89
CA ILE A 169 -12.66 0.62 -7.69
C ILE A 169 -13.00 0.58 -9.18
N PHE A 170 -13.53 -0.53 -9.67
CA PHE A 170 -13.94 -0.68 -11.07
C PHE A 170 -14.99 0.38 -11.46
N LEU A 171 -16.02 0.55 -10.64
CA LEU A 171 -17.09 1.53 -10.89
C LEU A 171 -16.61 2.99 -10.85
N LYS A 172 -15.50 3.29 -10.15
CA LYS A 172 -14.91 4.63 -10.15
C LYS A 172 -14.08 4.94 -11.40
N ILE A 173 -13.62 3.91 -12.12
CA ILE A 173 -12.73 4.07 -13.28
C ILE A 173 -13.52 4.14 -14.60
N ILE A 174 -14.65 3.43 -14.67
CA ILE A 174 -15.53 3.35 -15.85
C ILE A 174 -16.47 4.54 -15.86
#